data_AF-A0A6G0GGH6-F1
#
_entry.id   AF-A0A6G0GGH6-F1
#
_cell.length_a   1.000
_cell.length_b   1.000
_cell.length_c   1.000
_cell.angle_alpha   90.00
_cell.angle_beta   90.00
_cell.angle_gamma   90.00
#
_symmetry.space_group_name_H-M   'P 1'
#
loop_
_entity.id
_entity.type
_entity.pdbx_description
1 polymer ?
#
loop_
_entity_poly.entity_id
_entity_poly.type
_entity_poly.pdbx_seq_one_letter_code
_entity_poly.pdbx_strand_id
1 'polypeptide(L)'
;FIPMFAQMGIAPDVAQCAFRIGDSSTNAITPFLFYMPLVLTYMRQYDKQITYGSLLKYTWRYSLGILVAWTLMFITWYLLKIPMGL
;
A
#
# COMPACT_ATOMS: atom_id res chain seq x y z
N PHE A 1 -5.65 -16.88 4.90
CA PHE A 1 -6.58 -15.89 4.32
C PHE A 1 -7.32 -16.42 3.11
N ILE A 2 -6.61 -16.79 2.03
CA ILE A 2 -7.23 -17.28 0.79
C ILE A 2 -8.18 -18.48 0.99
N PRO A 3 -7.80 -19.59 1.67
CA PRO A 3 -8.73 -20.72 1.86
C PRO A 3 -9.90 -20.41 2.81
N MET A 4 -9.73 -19.48 3.76
CA MET A 4 -10.80 -19.06 4.68
C MET A 4 -11.85 -18.19 3.98
N PHE A 5 -11.42 -17.25 3.13
CA PHE A 5 -12.32 -16.43 2.33
C PHE A 5 -12.99 -17.21 1.20
N ALA A 6 -12.31 -18.22 0.64
CA ALA A 6 -12.90 -19.15 -0.32
C ALA A 6 -14.06 -19.96 0.29
N GLN A 7 -13.94 -20.40 1.55
CA GLN A 7 -15.04 -21.05 2.27
C GLN A 7 -16.24 -20.11 2.54
N MET A 8 -16.01 -18.80 2.56
CA MET A 8 -17.06 -17.78 2.69
C MET A 8 -17.65 -17.33 1.34
N GLY A 9 -17.26 -17.98 0.23
CA GLY A 9 -17.76 -17.68 -1.11
C GLY A 9 -17.06 -16.49 -1.81
N ILE A 10 -15.96 -15.98 -1.26
CA ILE A 10 -15.16 -14.94 -1.90
C ILE A 10 -14.14 -15.62 -2.83
N ALA A 11 -14.17 -15.25 -4.12
CA ALA A 11 -13.21 -15.75 -5.08
C ALA A 11 -11.77 -15.43 -4.64
N PRO A 12 -10.83 -16.39 -4.71
CA PRO A 12 -9.46 -16.22 -4.24
C PRO A 12 -8.74 -15.06 -4.94
N ASP A 13 -9.11 -14.74 -6.18
CA ASP A 13 -8.54 -13.63 -6.97
C ASP A 13 -8.89 -12.26 -6.37
N VAL A 14 -10.11 -12.12 -5.83
CA VAL A 14 -10.56 -10.90 -5.17
C VAL A 14 -9.84 -10.70 -3.84
N ALA A 15 -9.64 -11.79 -3.08
CA ALA A 15 -8.88 -11.75 -1.84
C ALA A 15 -7.39 -11.41 -2.07
N GLN A 16 -6.79 -11.92 -3.16
CA GLN A 16 -5.42 -11.59 -3.55
C GLN A 16 -5.29 -10.13 -3.99
N CYS A 17 -6.23 -9.61 -4.78
CA CYS A 17 -6.23 -8.21 -5.19
C CYS A 17 -6.32 -7.29 -3.97
N ALA A 18 -7.25 -7.55 -3.05
CA ALA A 18 -7.38 -6.78 -1.82
C ALA A 18 -6.09 -6.81 -0.98
N PHE A 19 -5.44 -7.97 -0.87
CA PHE A 19 -4.17 -8.10 -0.16
C PHE A 19 -3.05 -7.27 -0.82
N ARG A 20 -2.92 -7.33 -2.16
CA ARG A 20 -1.92 -6.56 -2.93
C ARG A 20 -2.09 -5.05 -2.77
N ILE A 21 -3.33 -4.59 -2.74
CA ILE A 21 -3.66 -3.18 -2.51
C ILE A 21 -3.20 -2.72 -1.13
N GLY A 22 -3.49 -3.53 -0.11
CA GLY A 22 -3.06 -3.27 1.26
C GLY A 22 -1.54 -3.19 1.37
N ASP A 23 -0.84 -4.23 0.89
CA ASP A 23 0.62 -4.32 0.95
C ASP A 23 1.30 -3.11 0.30
N SER A 24 0.90 -2.78 -0.94
CA SER A 24 1.46 -1.64 -1.68
C SER A 24 1.25 -0.30 -0.97
N SER A 25 0.05 -0.09 -0.40
CA SER A 25 -0.28 1.16 0.27
C SER A 25 0.55 1.37 1.54
N THR A 26 0.81 0.30 2.30
CA THR A 26 1.56 0.36 3.56
C THR A 26 3.08 0.40 3.39
N ASN A 27 3.62 -0.08 2.27
CA ASN A 27 5.06 -0.04 1.99
C ASN A 27 5.66 1.37 2.05
N ALA A 28 4.87 2.41 1.78
CA ALA A 28 5.31 3.81 1.86
C ALA A 28 5.48 4.34 3.29
N ILE A 29 4.80 3.77 4.30
CA ILE A 29 4.89 4.21 5.70
C ILE A 29 5.96 3.43 6.46
N THR A 30 6.23 2.19 6.07
CA THR A 30 7.06 1.26 6.86
C THR A 30 8.50 1.76 6.95
N PRO A 31 8.95 2.23 8.14
CA PRO A 31 10.31 2.75 8.31
C PRO A 31 11.38 1.65 8.25
N PHE A 32 10.97 0.39 8.35
CA PHE A 32 11.85 -0.77 8.32
C PHE A 32 12.11 -1.33 6.91
N LEU A 33 11.63 -0.66 5.85
CA LEU A 33 11.99 -1.06 4.49
C LEU A 33 13.51 -0.93 4.32
N PHE A 34 14.16 -1.94 3.74
CA PHE A 34 15.63 -1.98 3.55
C PHE A 34 16.19 -0.73 2.84
N TYR A 35 15.36 -0.03 2.06
CA TYR A 35 15.73 1.18 1.31
C TYR A 35 15.68 2.47 2.15
N MET A 36 15.12 2.45 3.36
CA MET A 36 14.91 3.65 4.16
C MET A 36 16.22 4.37 4.58
N PRO A 37 17.30 3.67 4.97
CA PRO A 37 18.60 4.30 5.20
C PRO A 37 19.19 4.97 3.94
N LEU A 38 18.98 4.37 2.77
CA LEU A 38 19.43 4.92 1.48
C LEU A 38 18.65 6.19 1.12
N VAL A 39 17.34 6.19 1.30
CA VAL A 39 16.50 7.38 1.09
C VAL A 39 16.90 8.50 2.05
N LEU A 40 17.19 8.18 3.32
CA LEU A 40 17.65 9.16 4.29
C LEU A 40 19.01 9.77 3.88
N THR A 41 19.97 8.98 3.41
CA THR A 41 21.27 9.53 2.97
C THR A 41 21.12 10.45 1.76
N TYR A 42 20.25 10.14 0.80
CA TYR A 42 19.95 11.06 -0.31
C TYR A 42 19.26 12.34 0.17
N MET A 43 18.26 12.24 1.04
CA MET A 43 17.54 13.39 1.60
C MET A 43 18.45 14.30 2.44
N ARG A 44 19.40 13.72 3.18
CA ARG A 44 20.41 14.48 3.95
C ARG A 44 21.34 15.33 3.10
N GLN A 45 21.47 15.05 1.79
CA GLN A 45 22.22 15.91 0.87
C GLN A 45 21.51 17.24 0.65
N TYR A 46 20.17 17.26 0.70
CA TYR A 46 19.34 18.45 0.54
C TYR A 46 19.01 19.12 1.88
N ASP A 47 18.76 18.34 2.93
CA ASP A 47 18.44 18.85 4.27
C ASP A 47 19.06 18.00 5.38
N LYS A 48 20.08 18.57 6.03
CA LYS A 48 20.89 17.91 7.07
C LYS A 48 20.11 17.63 8.37
N GLN A 49 18.96 18.27 8.60
CA GLN A 49 18.15 18.05 9.80
C GLN A 49 17.09 16.95 9.62
N ILE A 50 16.98 16.34 8.43
CA ILE A 50 16.01 15.26 8.20
C ILE A 50 16.31 14.07 9.11
N THR A 51 15.27 13.69 9.85
CA THR A 51 15.21 12.51 10.72
C THR A 51 14.17 11.55 10.16
N TYR A 52 14.25 10.27 10.55
CA TYR A 52 13.28 9.25 10.15
C TYR A 52 11.82 9.63 10.41
N GLY A 53 11.55 10.35 11.51
CA GLY A 53 10.21 10.89 11.81
C GLY A 53 9.71 11.92 10.80
N SER A 54 10.60 12.78 10.26
CA SER A 54 10.24 13.76 9.23
C SER A 54 9.88 13.07 7.92
N LEU A 55 10.67 12.06 7.52
CA LEU A 55 10.37 11.19 6.37
C LEU A 55 8.99 10.53 6.51
N LEU A 56 8.72 9.92 7.67
CA LEU A 56 7.45 9.25 7.94
C LEU A 56 6.27 10.23 7.91
N LYS A 57 6.46 11.46 8.39
CA LYS A 57 5.44 12.53 8.33
C LYS A 57 5.13 12.96 6.90
N TYR A 58 6.14 12.98 6.02
CA TYR A 58 5.94 13.23 4.59
C TYR A 58 5.26 12.05 3.90
N THR A 59 5.73 10.82 4.11
CA THR A 59 5.21 9.64 3.41
C THR A 59 3.82 9.20 3.90
N TRP A 60 3.45 9.50 5.15
CA TRP A 60 2.13 9.21 5.71
C TRP A 60 0.98 9.78 4.86
N ARG A 61 1.10 11.03 4.40
CA ARG A 61 0.08 11.69 3.57
C ARG A 61 -0.07 11.02 2.21
N TYR A 62 1.06 10.62 1.60
CA TYR A 62 1.06 9.91 0.33
C TYR A 62 0.45 8.52 0.45
N SER A 63 0.81 7.78 1.50
CA SER A 63 0.25 6.45 1.74
C SER A 63 -1.26 6.48 1.95
N LEU A 64 -1.79 7.46 2.72
CA LEU A 64 -3.22 7.65 2.84
C LEU A 64 -3.89 7.94 1.49
N GLY A 65 -3.29 8.80 0.66
CA GLY A 65 -3.79 9.09 -0.68
C GLY A 65 -3.83 7.86 -1.59
N ILE A 66 -2.76 7.05 -1.58
CA ILE A 66 -2.67 5.79 -2.32
C ILE A 66 -3.71 4.80 -1.82
N LEU A 67 -3.84 4.65 -0.50
CA LEU A 67 -4.81 3.73 0.11
C LEU A 67 -6.24 4.08 -0.27
N VAL A 68 -6.61 5.37 -0.21
CA VAL A 68 -7.95 5.82 -0.60
C VAL A 68 -8.17 5.64 -2.10
N ALA A 69 -7.22 6.03 -2.94
CA ALA A 69 -7.34 5.91 -4.40
C ALA A 69 -7.49 4.44 -4.83
N TRP A 70 -6.66 3.54 -4.29
CA TRP A 70 -6.72 2.12 -4.60
C TRP A 70 -7.97 1.45 -4.03
N THR A 71 -8.42 1.84 -2.83
CA THR A 71 -9.67 1.31 -2.26
C THR A 71 -10.87 1.72 -3.11
N LEU A 72 -10.93 2.98 -3.55
CA LEU A 72 -11.98 3.47 -4.44
C LEU A 72 -11.97 2.73 -5.78
N MET A 73 -10.78 2.52 -6.35
CA MET A 73 -10.63 1.75 -7.59
C MET A 73 -11.12 0.31 -7.41
N PHE A 74 -10.76 -0.35 -6.31
CA PHE A 74 -11.21 -1.70 -5.98
C PHE A 74 -12.73 -1.79 -5.80
N ILE A 75 -13.34 -0.84 -5.07
CA ILE A 75 -14.80 -0.78 -4.89
C ILE A 75 -15.49 -0.62 -6.25
N THR A 76 -15.00 0.31 -7.07
CA THR A 76 -15.56 0.56 -8.41
C THR A 76 -15.49 -0.70 -9.27
N TRP A 77 -14.34 -1.39 -9.26
CA TRP A 77 -14.12 -2.63 -10.00
C TRP A 77 -15.00 -3.80 -9.51
N TYR A 78 -15.17 -3.90 -8.19
CA TYR A 78 -16.06 -4.89 -7.57
C TYR A 78 -17.52 -4.66 -7.94
N LEU A 79 -17.99 -3.40 -7.96
CA LEU A 79 -19.35 -3.04 -8.36
C LEU A 79 -19.60 -3.29 -9.86
N LEU A 80 -18.59 -3.06 -10.70
CA LEU A 80 -18.67 -3.33 -12.14
C LEU A 80 -18.65 -4.83 -12.48
N LYS A 81 -18.45 -5.72 -11.50
CA LYS A 81 -18.33 -7.19 -11.66
C LYS A 81 -17.36 -7.59 -12.78
N ILE A 82 -16.34 -6.76 -13.02
CA ILE A 82 -15.31 -7.06 -14.01
C ILE A 82 -14.47 -8.22 -13.44
N PRO A 83 -14.23 -9.29 -14.21
CA PRO A 83 -13.42 -10.40 -13.74
C PRO A 83 -12.02 -9.88 -13.37
N MET A 84 -11.65 -10.06 -12.10
CA MET A 84 -10.36 -9.63 -11.53
C MET A 84 -9.22 -10.61 -11.89
N GLY A 85 -9.49 -11.56 -12.78
CA GLY A 85 -8.59 -12.61 -13.28
C GLY A 85 -9.12 -13.17 -14.60
N LEU A 86 -8.30 -13.97 -15.29
CA LEU A 86 -8.71 -14.77 -16.45
C LEU A 86 -9.43 -16.05 -16.00
#